data_AF-A0A2G9UYS9-F1
#
_entry.id   AF-A0A2G9UYS9-F1
#
_cell.length_a   1.000
_cell.length_b   1.000
_cell.length_c   1.000
_cell.angle_alpha   90.00
_cell.angle_beta   90.00
_cell.angle_gamma   90.00
#
_symmetry.space_group_name_H-M   'P 1'
#
loop_
_entity.id
_entity.type
_entity.pdbx_description
1 polymer ?
#
loop_
_entity_poly.entity_id
_entity_poly.type
_entity_poly.pdbx_seq_one_letter_code
_entity_poly.pdbx_strand_id
1 'polypeptide(L)'
;MPVYGSDTSFAIAVLNRNNRANDVEFKLRNLGLTNDRGYILKDLWSNAPMVNASPDDMIRFRVPATGAAMYRAELRKPNRWFENNRLREIFTNRVPSDF
;
A
#
# COMPACT_ATOMS: atom_id res chain seq x y z
N MET A 1 -12.92 -3.52 11.16
CA MET A 1 -11.84 -2.96 10.31
C MET A 1 -11.50 -4.01 9.27
N PRO A 2 -11.55 -3.76 7.95
CA PRO A 2 -11.42 -4.88 7.03
C PRO A 2 -9.93 -5.21 6.88
N VAL A 3 -9.54 -6.24 7.61
CA VAL A 3 -8.29 -6.98 7.50
C VAL A 3 -8.61 -8.22 6.67
N TYR A 4 -7.82 -8.51 5.65
CA TYR A 4 -7.87 -9.82 4.97
C TYR A 4 -6.70 -10.64 5.50
N GLY A 5 -6.94 -11.51 6.49
CA GLY A 5 -5.88 -12.19 7.24
C GLY A 5 -5.28 -11.28 8.32
N SER A 6 -3.99 -10.94 8.20
CA SER A 6 -3.25 -9.94 9.02
C SER A 6 -2.88 -8.67 8.24
N ASP A 7 -3.29 -8.56 6.97
CA ASP A 7 -2.91 -7.44 6.10
C ASP A 7 -3.64 -6.15 6.54
N THR A 8 -2.88 -5.19 7.08
CA THR A 8 -3.37 -3.89 7.53
C THR A 8 -3.60 -2.93 6.35
N SER A 9 -4.73 -2.23 6.38
CA SER A 9 -4.98 -1.06 5.52
C SER A 9 -5.00 0.21 6.35
N PHE A 10 -4.59 1.32 5.74
CA PHE A 10 -4.48 2.63 6.39
C PHE A 10 -5.31 3.67 5.63
N ALA A 11 -5.79 4.68 6.35
CA ALA A 11 -6.40 5.87 5.77
C ALA A 11 -5.39 7.01 5.81
N ILE A 12 -5.21 7.69 4.69
CA ILE A 12 -4.38 8.89 4.57
C ILE A 12 -5.32 10.04 4.24
N ALA A 13 -5.38 11.03 5.13
CA ALA A 13 -6.15 12.24 4.93
C ALA A 13 -5.19 13.43 4.85
N VAL A 14 -5.34 14.24 3.80
CA VAL A 14 -4.56 15.46 3.59
C VAL A 14 -5.54 16.63 3.58
N LEU A 15 -5.35 17.58 4.50
CA LEU A 15 -6.17 18.78 4.61
C LEU A 15 -5.37 20.00 4.18
N ASN A 16 -5.87 20.74 3.19
CA ASN A 16 -5.29 22.01 2.80
C ASN A 16 -5.97 23.15 3.55
N ARG A 17 -5.25 23.74 4.51
CA ARG A 17 -5.73 24.90 5.28
C ARG A 17 -5.50 26.25 4.58
N ASN A 18 -4.92 26.25 3.38
CA ASN A 18 -4.65 27.47 2.63
C ASN A 18 -5.83 27.84 1.71
N ASN A 19 -5.90 29.13 1.34
CA ASN A 19 -6.89 29.67 0.41
C ASN A 19 -6.52 29.48 -1.07
N ARG A 20 -5.47 28.71 -1.36
CA ARG A 20 -5.02 28.35 -2.71
C ARG A 20 -4.80 26.84 -2.78
N ALA A 21 -4.93 26.28 -3.99
CA ALA A 21 -4.58 24.88 -4.21
C ALA A 21 -3.10 24.65 -3.89
N ASN A 22 -2.79 23.51 -3.29
CA ASN A 22 -1.43 23.16 -2.90
C ASN A 22 -1.05 21.78 -3.43
N ASP A 23 0.18 21.65 -3.92
CA ASP A 23 0.76 20.36 -4.28
C ASP A 23 1.47 19.81 -3.05
N VAL A 24 1.04 18.64 -2.61
CA VAL A 24 1.60 17.95 -1.45
C VAL A 24 2.43 16.78 -1.94
N GLU A 25 3.67 16.72 -1.49
CA GLU A 25 4.63 15.67 -1.83
C GLU A 25 5.12 14.97 -0.56
N PHE A 26 5.05 13.65 -0.53
CA PHE A 26 5.57 12.86 0.58
C PHE A 26 5.93 11.43 0.15
N LYS A 27 6.77 10.80 0.96
CA LYS A 27 7.04 9.36 0.90
C LYS A 27 6.17 8.62 1.89
N LEU A 28 5.70 7.42 1.55
CA LEU A 28 4.92 6.58 2.47
C LEU A 28 5.68 6.28 3.76
N ARG A 29 6.99 6.09 3.68
CA ARG A 29 7.88 5.94 4.84
C ARG A 29 7.72 7.05 5.87
N ASN A 30 7.51 8.30 5.44
CA ASN A 30 7.37 9.45 6.34
C ASN A 30 6.08 9.37 7.17
N LEU A 31 5.11 8.55 6.76
CA LEU A 31 3.86 8.27 7.48
C LEU A 31 3.92 6.96 8.28
N GLY A 32 5.08 6.30 8.36
CA GLY A 32 5.25 5.00 9.02
C GLY A 32 4.85 3.79 8.17
N LEU A 33 4.54 4.00 6.88
CA LEU A 33 4.17 2.93 5.94
C LEU A 33 5.43 2.34 5.30
N THR A 34 6.11 1.46 6.04
CA THR A 34 7.46 0.97 5.69
C THR A 34 7.50 -0.47 5.17
N ASN A 35 6.37 -1.08 4.82
CA ASN A 35 6.37 -2.45 4.34
C ASN A 35 6.93 -2.54 2.91
N ASP A 36 7.96 -3.36 2.71
CA ASP A 36 8.67 -3.51 1.42
C ASP A 36 7.79 -4.02 0.27
N ARG A 37 6.66 -4.70 0.56
CA ARG A 37 5.67 -5.06 -0.47
C ARG A 37 5.04 -3.83 -1.13
N GLY A 38 5.05 -2.69 -0.43
CA GLY A 38 4.40 -1.47 -0.84
C GLY A 38 2.88 -1.53 -0.72
N TYR A 39 2.22 -0.47 -1.19
CA TYR A 39 0.80 -0.24 -1.01
C TYR A 39 0.12 0.11 -2.34
N ILE A 40 -1.16 -0.22 -2.42
CA ILE A 40 -2.09 0.24 -3.45
C ILE A 40 -2.84 1.42 -2.84
N LEU A 41 -2.65 2.60 -3.41
CA LEU A 41 -3.35 3.81 -3.02
C LEU A 41 -4.60 3.97 -3.88
N LYS A 42 -5.74 4.10 -3.22
CA LYS A 42 -7.04 4.35 -3.83
C LYS A 42 -7.58 5.68 -3.32
N ASP A 43 -7.83 6.62 -4.22
CA ASP A 43 -8.61 7.82 -3.91
C ASP A 43 -10.05 7.41 -3.55
N LEU A 44 -10.56 7.91 -2.43
CA LEU A 44 -11.90 7.59 -1.94
C LEU A 44 -12.99 8.52 -2.48
N TRP A 45 -12.62 9.66 -3.05
CA TRP A 45 -13.56 10.67 -3.53
C TRP A 45 -13.55 10.87 -5.04
N SER A 46 -12.55 10.33 -5.74
CA SER A 46 -12.51 10.31 -7.19
C SER A 46 -12.44 8.89 -7.76
N ASN A 47 -12.80 8.75 -9.03
CA ASN A 47 -12.58 7.53 -9.80
C ASN A 47 -11.17 7.48 -10.42
N ALA A 48 -10.19 8.15 -9.79
CA ALA A 48 -8.81 8.08 -10.26
C ALA A 48 -8.29 6.64 -10.21
N PRO A 49 -7.42 6.25 -11.16
CA PRO A 49 -6.78 4.94 -11.14
C PRO A 49 -6.04 4.71 -9.83
N MET A 50 -6.03 3.44 -9.38
CA MET A 50 -5.23 3.05 -8.23
C MET A 50 -3.74 3.18 -8.56
N VAL A 51 -2.96 3.63 -7.58
CA VAL A 51 -1.51 3.83 -7.72
C VAL A 51 -0.76 2.84 -6.84
N ASN A 52 0.19 2.11 -7.42
CA ASN A 52 1.13 1.31 -6.65
C ASN A 52 2.26 2.21 -6.16
N ALA A 53 2.56 2.16 -4.87
CA ALA A 53 3.64 2.93 -4.28
C ALA A 53 4.43 2.12 -3.26
N SER A 54 5.74 2.19 -3.39
CA SER A 54 6.72 1.64 -2.45
C SER A 54 6.97 2.65 -1.32
N PRO A 55 7.52 2.22 -0.16
CA PRO A 55 7.81 3.12 0.96
C PRO A 55 8.63 4.37 0.59
N ASP A 56 9.54 4.24 -0.37
CA ASP A 56 10.50 5.27 -0.76
C ASP A 56 10.11 6.08 -2.00
N ASP A 57 9.00 5.71 -2.65
CA ASP A 57 8.45 6.43 -3.81
C ASP A 57 7.93 7.80 -3.37
N MET A 58 8.23 8.84 -4.16
CA MET A 58 7.67 10.18 -3.95
C MET A 58 6.27 10.24 -4.53
N ILE A 59 5.30 10.58 -3.70
CA ILE A 59 3.89 10.66 -4.09
C ILE A 59 3.46 12.11 -4.06
N ARG A 60 2.80 12.55 -5.15
CA ARG A 60 2.33 13.91 -5.32
C ARG A 60 0.83 13.95 -5.54
N PHE A 61 0.15 14.82 -4.80
CA PHE A 61 -1.28 15.10 -4.99
C PHE A 61 -1.55 16.60 -4.93
N ARG A 62 -2.50 17.05 -5.74
CA ARG A 62 -2.99 18.43 -5.69
C ARG A 62 -4.25 18.51 -4.84
N VAL A 63 -4.20 19.29 -3.76
CA VAL A 63 -5.35 19.49 -2.87
C VAL A 63 -5.94 20.89 -3.11
N PRO A 64 -7.25 21.02 -3.44
CA PRO A 64 -7.91 22.30 -3.64
C PRO A 64 -7.80 23.25 -2.43
N ALA A 65 -8.01 24.54 -2.66
CA ALA A 65 -8.09 25.54 -1.58
C ALA A 65 -9.15 25.15 -0.55
N THR A 66 -8.82 25.22 0.74
CA THR A 66 -9.70 24.81 1.86
C THR A 66 -10.23 23.36 1.78
N GLY A 67 -9.72 22.57 0.84
CA GLY A 67 -10.19 21.23 0.54
C GLY A 67 -9.39 20.16 1.25
N ALA A 68 -9.78 18.91 1.00
CA ALA A 68 -9.06 17.74 1.45
C ALA A 68 -8.87 16.75 0.30
N ALA A 69 -8.01 15.76 0.53
CA ALA A 69 -7.97 14.52 -0.25
C ALA A 69 -7.91 13.34 0.73
N MET A 70 -8.54 12.22 0.37
CA MET A 70 -8.56 11.02 1.21
C MET A 70 -8.24 9.78 0.39
N TYR A 71 -7.26 9.02 0.87
CA TYR A 71 -6.78 7.80 0.24
C TYR A 71 -6.87 6.62 1.19
N ARG A 72 -7.23 5.46 0.65
CA ARG A 72 -7.00 4.17 1.30
C ARG A 72 -5.69 3.59 0.80
N ALA A 73 -4.79 3.27 1.71
CA ALA A 73 -3.56 2.53 1.44
C ALA A 73 -3.75 1.06 1.82
N GLU A 74 -3.79 0.18 0.84
CA GLU A 74 -3.95 -1.26 1.03
C GLU A 74 -2.62 -1.97 0.77
N LEU A 75 -2.18 -2.85 1.67
CA LEU A 75 -0.93 -3.58 1.48
C LEU A 75 -1.00 -4.43 0.20
N ARG A 76 0.00 -4.30 -0.68
CA ARG A 76 0.05 -5.08 -1.92
C ARG A 76 0.16 -6.57 -1.59
N LYS A 77 -0.83 -7.37 -1.98
CA LYS A 77 -0.86 -8.82 -1.75
C LYS A 77 0.35 -9.50 -2.41
N PRO A 78 0.92 -10.55 -1.80
CA PRO A 78 1.98 -11.30 -2.44
C PRO A 78 1.42 -11.98 -3.69
N ASN A 79 2.28 -12.16 -4.70
CA ASN A 79 1.91 -12.95 -5.87
C ASN A 79 1.67 -14.40 -5.43
N ARG A 80 0.40 -14.85 -5.41
CA ARG A 80 -0.05 -16.18 -4.98
C ARG A 80 0.73 -17.35 -5.60
N TRP A 81 1.32 -17.17 -6.78
CA TRP A 81 2.17 -18.17 -7.42
C TRP A 81 3.43 -18.50 -6.61
N PHE A 82 4.07 -17.50 -5.99
CA PHE A 82 5.29 -17.70 -5.20
C PHE A 82 5.01 -18.36 -3.84
N GLU A 83 3.86 -18.10 -3.22
CA GLU A 83 3.47 -18.75 -1.96
C GLU A 83 3.21 -20.24 -2.14
N ASN A 84 2.49 -20.61 -3.20
CA ASN A 84 2.23 -22.01 -3.51
C ASN A 84 3.52 -22.77 -3.84
N ASN A 85 4.47 -22.13 -4.52
CA ASN A 85 5.75 -22.75 -4.84
C ASN A 85 6.66 -22.90 -3.60
N ARG A 86 6.73 -21.91 -2.72
CA ARG A 86 7.49 -22.02 -1.45
C ARG A 86 6.92 -23.09 -0.52
N LEU A 87 5.59 -23.15 -0.38
CA LEU A 87 4.97 -24.20 0.43
C LEU A 87 5.25 -25.58 -0.18
N ARG A 88 5.12 -25.73 -1.50
CA ARG A 88 5.48 -26.97 -2.19
C ARG A 88 6.93 -27.37 -1.94
N GLU A 89 7.89 -26.46 -2.11
CA GLU A 89 9.32 -26.74 -1.84
C GLU A 89 9.59 -27.18 -0.40
N ILE A 90 8.95 -26.56 0.59
CA ILE A 90 9.09 -26.95 2.00
C ILE A 90 8.53 -28.35 2.27
N PHE A 91 7.40 -28.70 1.64
CA PHE A 91 6.79 -30.02 1.79
C PHE A 91 7.49 -31.11 0.95
N THR A 92 8.15 -30.76 -0.16
CA THR A 92 8.90 -31.73 -0.97
C THR A 92 10.34 -31.94 -0.49
N ASN A 93 10.93 -31.00 0.24
CA ASN A 93 12.31 -31.13 0.75
C ASN A 93 12.42 -32.00 2.02
N ARG A 94 11.34 -32.63 2.48
CA ARG A 94 11.37 -33.66 3.53
C ARG A 94 11.10 -35.05 2.93
N VAL A 95 12.03 -35.53 2.13
CA VAL A 95 12.18 -36.97 1.90
C VAL A 95 13.38 -37.41 2.73
N PRO A 96 13.20 -38.10 3.88
CA PRO A 96 14.26 -38.95 4.40
C PRO A 96 14.44 -40.05 3.35
N SER A 97 15.53 -39.94 2.59
CA SER A 97 16.00 -41.03 1.76
C SER A 97 16.95 -41.85 2.64
N ASP A 98 16.38 -42.72 3.46
CA ASP A 98 17.15 -43.78 4.10
C ASP A 98 16.45 -45.11 3.84
N PHE A 99 17.24 -46.00 3.22
CA PHE A 99 17.03 -47.42 3.02
C PHE A 99 17.07 -48.18 4.36
#